data_AF-A0A820QYN8-F1
#
_entry.id   AF-A0A820QYN8-F1
#
_cell.length_a   1.000
_cell.length_b   1.000
_cell.length_c   1.000
_cell.angle_alpha   90.00
_cell.angle_beta   90.00
_cell.angle_gamma   90.00
#
_symmetry.space_group_name_H-M   'P 1'
#
loop_
_entity.id
_entity.type
_entity.pdbx_description
1 polymer ?
#
loop_
_entity_poly.entity_id
_entity_poly.type
_entity_poly.pdbx_seq_one_letter_code
_entity_poly.pdbx_strand_id
1 'polypeptide(L)'
;MIGVSTAPNAILDEFINFHIIALKDCHLTAKLPSTCSSFLTINDPTRNTEYTASIGCDQSTFSSKGQWIRFIGSGGTLIPLSPPKIDGCGTRATGWYNGLMPSVGQTVNGT
;
A
#
# COMPACT_ATOMS: atom_id res chain seq x y z
N MET A 1 -0.65 4.85 10.58
CA MET A 1 0.79 4.82 10.21
C MET A 1 1.04 3.65 9.25
N ILE A 2 2.06 3.70 8.36
CA ILE A 2 2.52 2.52 7.62
C ILE A 2 3.68 1.96 8.42
N GLY A 3 3.56 0.73 8.89
CA GLY A 3 4.67 0.01 9.52
C GLY A 3 5.43 -0.78 8.48
N VAL A 4 6.71 -1.05 8.74
CA VAL A 4 7.57 -1.86 7.87
C VAL A 4 8.22 -2.99 8.68
N SER A 5 8.09 -4.23 8.21
CA SER A 5 8.74 -5.39 8.82
C SER A 5 10.04 -5.64 8.06
N THR A 6 11.17 -5.35 8.70
CA THR A 6 12.51 -5.48 8.12
C THR A 6 13.39 -6.51 8.83
N ALA A 7 12.99 -7.01 10.01
CA ALA A 7 13.62 -8.15 10.68
C ALA A 7 12.60 -8.99 11.48
N PRO A 8 12.86 -10.28 11.76
CA PRO A 8 12.07 -11.04 12.73
C PRO A 8 12.13 -10.32 14.08
N ASN A 9 10.98 -9.86 14.57
CA ASN A 9 10.83 -9.07 15.81
C ASN A 9 11.29 -7.60 15.76
N ALA A 10 11.64 -7.06 14.58
CA ALA A 10 11.81 -5.61 14.41
C ALA A 10 10.61 -5.05 13.64
N ILE A 11 9.62 -4.55 14.38
CA ILE A 11 8.75 -3.48 13.87
C ILE A 11 9.58 -2.21 14.03
N LEU A 12 10.36 -1.89 13.01
CA LEU A 12 10.77 -0.51 12.85
C LEU A 12 9.54 0.18 12.27
N ASP A 13 8.79 0.87 13.14
CA ASP A 13 7.87 1.92 12.71
C ASP A 13 8.74 3.05 12.14
N GLU A 14 9.29 2.82 10.94
CA GLU A 14 9.77 3.91 10.12
C GLU A 14 8.53 4.66 9.65
N PHE A 15 8.23 5.77 10.32
CA PHE A 15 7.08 6.59 10.03
C PHE A 15 7.21 7.19 8.63
N ILE A 16 6.65 6.49 7.64
CA ILE A 16 6.42 7.05 6.32
C ILE A 16 5.14 7.86 6.44
N ASN A 17 5.18 9.15 6.08
CA ASN A 17 3.96 9.95 5.92
C ASN A 17 3.21 9.47 4.68
N PHE A 18 1.92 9.13 4.83
CA PHE A 18 1.09 8.67 3.70
C PHE A 18 -0.35 9.11 3.89
N HIS A 19 -1.11 9.05 2.81
CA HIS A 19 -2.53 9.35 2.78
C HIS A 19 -3.27 8.15 2.21
N ILE A 20 -4.35 7.72 2.87
CA ILE A 20 -5.27 6.72 2.30
C ILE A 20 -6.57 7.43 1.97
N ILE A 21 -6.99 7.25 0.72
CA ILE A 21 -8.24 7.79 0.19
C ILE A 21 -9.09 6.59 -0.23
N ALA A 22 -10.26 6.41 0.40
CA ALA A 22 -11.26 5.47 -0.08
C ALA A 22 -12.24 6.22 -0.96
N LEU A 23 -12.22 5.95 -2.27
CA LEU A 23 -13.09 6.64 -3.22
C LEU A 23 -14.49 6.01 -3.20
N LYS A 24 -15.51 6.86 -3.25
CA LYS A 24 -16.86 6.45 -3.68
C LYS A 24 -16.91 6.45 -5.19
N ASP A 25 -17.79 5.61 -5.74
CA ASP A 25 -18.04 5.50 -7.18
C ASP A 25 -18.01 6.85 -7.88
N CYS A 26 -17.43 6.79 -9.08
CA CYS A 26 -17.18 7.90 -9.99
C CYS A 26 -18.44 8.76 -10.18
N HIS A 27 -18.60 9.80 -9.36
CA HIS A 27 -19.65 10.76 -9.58
C HIS A 27 -19.19 11.65 -10.75
N LEU A 28 -19.70 11.33 -11.94
CA LEU A 28 -19.37 11.88 -13.27
C LEU A 28 -19.56 13.40 -13.42
N THR A 29 -19.84 14.14 -12.34
CA THR A 29 -20.10 15.59 -12.35
C THR A 29 -19.11 16.41 -11.52
N ALA A 30 -18.22 15.78 -10.72
CA ALA A 30 -17.18 16.47 -9.97
C ALA A 30 -15.78 16.14 -10.54
N LYS A 31 -14.96 17.17 -10.78
CA LYS A 31 -13.55 16.99 -11.14
C LYS A 31 -12.86 16.22 -10.02
N LEU A 32 -12.56 14.95 -10.26
CA LEU A 32 -11.84 14.12 -9.29
C LEU A 32 -10.45 14.71 -9.02
N PRO A 33 -9.91 14.57 -7.79
CA PRO A 33 -8.51 14.88 -7.52
C PRO A 33 -7.59 14.15 -8.50
N SER A 34 -6.42 14.72 -8.81
CA SER A 34 -5.43 14.07 -9.69
C SER A 34 -4.99 12.69 -9.17
N THR A 35 -5.12 12.46 -7.86
CA THR A 35 -4.89 11.17 -7.19
C THR A 35 -5.80 10.05 -7.70
N CYS A 36 -6.93 10.41 -8.32
CA CYS A 36 -7.92 9.49 -8.90
C CYS A 36 -7.67 9.20 -10.39
N SER A 37 -6.73 9.91 -11.02
CA SER A 37 -6.40 9.75 -12.44
C SER A 37 -4.92 9.48 -12.71
N SER A 38 -4.04 9.79 -11.75
CA SER A 38 -2.60 9.56 -11.81
C SER A 38 -2.15 8.78 -10.57
N PHE A 39 -2.01 7.47 -10.77
CA PHE A 39 -1.56 6.52 -9.75
C PHE A 39 -0.84 5.35 -10.42
N LEU A 40 0.06 4.71 -9.68
CA LEU A 40 0.65 3.42 -10.04
C LEU A 40 -0.32 2.30 -9.67
N THR A 41 -0.58 1.40 -10.61
CA THR A 41 -1.40 0.20 -10.35
C THR A 41 -0.50 -0.94 -9.91
N ILE A 42 -0.81 -1.55 -8.77
CA ILE A 42 -0.16 -2.77 -8.29
C ILE A 42 -1.13 -3.94 -8.49
N ASN A 43 -0.81 -4.77 -9.48
CA ASN A 43 -1.56 -5.97 -9.88
C ASN A 43 -0.67 -7.23 -9.89
N ASP A 44 0.50 -7.14 -9.25
CA ASP A 44 1.47 -8.23 -9.24
C ASP A 44 1.05 -9.29 -8.21
N PRO A 45 0.80 -10.55 -8.63
CA PRO A 45 0.43 -11.63 -7.71
C PRO A 45 1.45 -11.90 -6.61
N THR A 46 2.72 -11.56 -6.83
CA THR A 46 3.78 -11.74 -5.83
C THR A 46 3.60 -10.82 -4.61
N ARG A 47 2.76 -9.79 -4.69
CA ARG A 47 2.47 -8.85 -3.59
C ARG A 47 1.48 -9.35 -2.56
N ASN A 48 0.99 -10.58 -2.73
CA ASN A 48 0.09 -11.23 -1.79
C ASN A 48 0.80 -11.55 -0.45
N THR A 49 0.09 -11.43 0.67
CA THR A 49 0.62 -11.72 2.02
C THR A 49 1.05 -13.17 2.22
N GLU A 50 0.51 -14.09 1.43
CA GLU A 50 0.85 -15.52 1.44
C GLU A 50 1.99 -15.87 0.48
N TYR A 51 2.45 -14.91 -0.34
CA TYR A 51 3.54 -15.15 -1.26
C TYR A 51 4.90 -15.08 -0.55
N THR A 52 5.66 -16.17 -0.59
CA THR A 52 6.98 -16.29 0.07
C THR A 52 8.06 -16.91 -0.81
N ALA A 53 7.82 -17.03 -2.13
CA ALA A 53 8.66 -17.84 -3.00
C ALA A 53 9.92 -17.12 -3.53
N SER A 54 9.79 -15.84 -3.87
CA SER A 54 10.91 -15.02 -4.39
C SER A 54 10.84 -13.61 -3.85
N ILE A 55 11.98 -12.91 -3.87
CA ILE A 55 12.09 -11.55 -3.35
C ILE A 55 12.74 -10.66 -4.41
N GLY A 56 12.16 -9.49 -4.64
CA GLY A 56 12.68 -8.46 -5.52
C GLY A 56 12.92 -7.13 -4.81
N CYS A 57 13.61 -6.22 -5.50
CA CYS A 57 13.77 -4.85 -5.07
C CYS A 57 12.70 -3.96 -5.69
N ASP A 58 12.10 -3.09 -4.88
CA ASP A 58 11.00 -2.24 -5.33
C ASP A 58 11.44 -0.90 -5.96
N GLN A 59 12.75 -0.64 -6.03
CA GLN A 59 13.32 0.64 -6.47
C GLN A 59 13.00 1.00 -7.93
N SER A 60 12.77 0.01 -8.78
CA SER A 60 12.34 0.22 -10.18
C SER A 60 10.84 0.44 -10.31
N THR A 61 10.06 0.05 -9.28
CA THR A 61 8.60 0.13 -9.26
C THR A 61 8.15 1.41 -8.55
N PHE A 62 8.81 1.78 -7.44
CA PHE A 62 8.42 2.93 -6.64
C PHE A 62 9.30 4.16 -6.80
N SER A 63 8.67 5.32 -7.03
CA SER A 63 9.33 6.63 -7.03
C SER A 63 9.74 7.04 -5.61
N SER A 64 10.97 7.53 -5.47
CA SER A 64 11.48 8.11 -4.21
C SER A 64 10.79 9.42 -3.81
N LYS A 65 10.01 10.04 -4.70
CA LYS A 65 9.28 11.29 -4.43
C LYS A 65 7.88 11.08 -3.85
N GLY A 66 7.49 9.82 -3.59
CA GLY A 66 6.13 9.45 -3.25
C GLY A 66 5.22 9.41 -4.49
N GLN A 67 4.24 8.53 -4.47
CA GLN A 67 3.25 8.39 -5.55
C GLN A 67 1.96 7.77 -5.02
N TRP A 68 0.86 8.03 -5.71
CA TRP A 68 -0.40 7.36 -5.43
C TRP A 68 -0.36 5.93 -5.95
N ILE A 69 -0.84 4.99 -5.14
CA ILE A 69 -0.86 3.56 -5.46
C ILE A 69 -2.30 3.06 -5.40
N ARG A 70 -2.68 2.22 -6.38
CA ARG A 70 -3.94 1.48 -6.39
C ARG A 70 -3.65 -0.03 -6.42
N PHE A 71 -4.10 -0.73 -5.39
CA PHE A 71 -4.04 -2.20 -5.32
C PHE A 71 -5.22 -2.82 -6.06
N ILE A 72 -4.95 -3.76 -6.97
CA ILE A 72 -5.98 -4.54 -7.67
C ILE A 72 -5.50 -5.99 -7.85
N GLY A 73 -6.45 -6.89 -8.12
CA GLY A 73 -6.14 -8.26 -8.56
C GLY A 73 -5.63 -9.17 -7.44
N SER A 74 -4.87 -10.20 -7.83
CA SER A 74 -4.55 -11.36 -6.97
C SER A 74 -3.45 -11.10 -5.93
N GLY A 75 -2.68 -10.02 -6.09
CA GLY A 75 -1.78 -9.52 -5.05
C GLY A 75 -2.51 -8.95 -3.84
N GLY A 76 -3.82 -8.71 -3.97
CA GLY A 76 -4.66 -8.07 -2.96
C GLY A 76 -5.23 -6.76 -3.47
N THR A 77 -6.38 -6.37 -2.92
CA THR A 77 -7.06 -5.10 -3.25
C THR A 77 -6.90 -4.04 -2.15
N LEU A 78 -6.22 -4.39 -1.06
CA LEU A 78 -5.97 -3.55 0.11
C LEU A 78 -4.56 -3.83 0.63
N ILE A 79 -3.91 -2.80 1.18
CA ILE A 79 -2.72 -3.01 2.01
C ILE A 79 -3.12 -3.78 3.29
N PRO A 80 -2.33 -4.75 3.76
CA PRO A 80 -2.67 -5.50 4.97
C PRO A 80 -2.78 -4.59 6.19
N LEU A 81 -3.64 -4.97 7.14
CA LEU A 81 -3.87 -4.24 8.41
C LEU A 81 -3.04 -4.78 9.58
N SER A 82 -2.36 -5.91 9.37
CA SER A 82 -1.44 -6.54 10.31
C SER A 82 -0.09 -6.76 9.62
N PRO A 83 1.01 -6.80 10.39
CA PRO A 83 2.34 -7.06 9.83
C PRO A 83 2.37 -8.39 9.05
N PRO A 84 2.73 -8.38 7.74
CA PRO A 84 3.02 -9.59 7.00
C PRO A 84 4.30 -10.26 7.53
N LYS A 85 4.56 -11.49 7.06
CA LYS A 85 5.87 -12.12 7.28
C LYS A 85 6.95 -11.30 6.59
N ILE A 86 8.09 -11.16 7.24
CA ILE A 86 9.33 -10.72 6.57
C ILE A 86 9.61 -11.61 5.36
N ASP A 87 10.22 -11.03 4.33
CA ASP A 87 10.54 -11.72 3.07
C ASP A 87 9.28 -12.26 2.35
N GLY A 88 8.10 -11.80 2.76
CA GLY A 88 6.82 -12.03 2.12
C GLY A 88 6.45 -10.94 1.11
N CYS A 89 5.31 -11.09 0.43
CA CYS A 89 4.82 -10.12 -0.55
C CYS A 89 5.83 -9.76 -1.65
N GLY A 90 6.76 -10.67 -1.96
CA GLY A 90 7.76 -10.48 -3.01
C GLY A 90 8.84 -9.46 -2.68
N THR A 91 8.99 -9.03 -1.41
CA THR A 91 9.93 -7.97 -1.00
C THR A 91 10.63 -8.30 0.32
N ARG A 92 11.78 -7.65 0.58
CA ARG A 92 12.51 -7.77 1.86
C ARG A 92 11.82 -7.02 3.00
N ALA A 93 11.18 -5.90 2.67
CA ALA A 93 10.63 -4.95 3.63
C ALA A 93 9.12 -4.84 3.41
N THR A 94 8.35 -5.63 4.16
CA THR A 94 6.90 -5.71 3.96
C THR A 94 6.18 -4.60 4.71
N GLY A 95 5.30 -3.86 4.04
CA GLY A 95 4.50 -2.80 4.65
C GLY A 95 3.11 -3.25 5.09
N TRP A 96 2.56 -2.62 6.14
CA TRP A 96 1.15 -2.71 6.52
C TRP A 96 0.62 -1.36 6.96
N TYR A 97 -0.70 -1.20 6.91
CA TYR A 97 -1.37 -0.05 7.49
C TYR A 97 -1.78 -0.32 8.93
N ASN A 98 -1.13 0.36 9.86
CA ASN A 98 -1.49 0.40 11.27
C ASN A 98 -2.57 1.47 11.49
N GLY A 99 -3.83 1.09 11.25
CA GLY A 99 -5.00 1.96 11.37
C GLY A 99 -6.27 1.31 10.85
N LEU A 100 -7.37 2.05 10.90
CA LEU A 100 -8.67 1.63 10.34
C LEU A 100 -8.79 2.12 8.90
N MET A 101 -9.14 1.22 7.97
CA MET A 101 -9.37 1.62 6.58
C MET A 101 -10.45 2.72 6.51
N PRO A 102 -10.23 3.79 5.74
CA PRO A 102 -11.23 4.83 5.58
C PRO A 102 -12.53 4.27 5.00
N SER A 103 -13.66 4.81 5.44
CA SER A 103 -14.93 4.55 4.78
C SER A 103 -14.98 5.20 3.41
N VAL A 104 -15.84 4.68 2.53
CA VAL A 104 -16.04 5.22 1.19
C VAL A 104 -16.36 6.73 1.23
N GLY A 105 -15.56 7.55 0.55
CA GLY A 105 -15.64 9.02 0.55
C GLY A 105 -14.79 9.71 1.62
N GLN A 106 -14.07 8.95 2.45
CA GLN A 106 -13.20 9.48 3.50
C GLN A 106 -11.74 9.55 3.03
N THR A 107 -11.08 10.64 3.41
CA THR A 107 -9.61 10.77 3.36
C THR A 107 -9.08 10.72 4.79
N VAL A 108 -8.05 9.90 5.03
CA VAL A 108 -7.35 9.85 6.31
C VAL A 108 -5.88 10.20 6.07
N ASN A 109 -5.40 11.18 6.83
CA ASN A 109 -3.98 11.55 6.87
C ASN A 109 -3.27 10.60 7.85
N GLY A 110 -2.31 9.83 7.36
CA GLY A 110 -1.42 9.05 8.21
C GLY A 110 -0.24 9.93 8.63
N THR A 111 -0.32 10.50 9.83
CA THR A 111 0.84 11.06 10.57
C THR A 111 1.60 9.94 11.26
#